data_AF-A0A6J4QFD6-F1
#
_entry.id   AF-A0A6J4QFD6-F1
#
_cell.length_a   1.000
_cell.length_b   1.000
_cell.length_c   1.000
_cell.angle_alpha   90.00
_cell.angle_beta   90.00
_cell.angle_gamma   90.00
#
_symmetry.space_group_name_H-M   'P 1'
#
loop_
_entity.id
_entity.type
_entity.pdbx_description
1 polymer ?
#
loop_
_entity_poly.entity_id
_entity_poly.type
_entity_poly.pdbx_seq_one_letter_code
_entity_poly.pdbx_strand_id
1 'polypeptide(L)' 'MDFKSAAREVLREVGHPLHYGDITELALESGYLASAGRTPQNTMRARLSVDVRDNPQSPFVQTAPGIYGLKEMN' A
#
# COMPACT_ATOMS: atom_id res chain seq x y z
N MET A 1 9.12 -9.00 5.13
CA MET A 1 8.38 -8.29 4.06
C MET A 1 8.43 -6.80 4.37
N ASP A 2 8.52 -5.93 3.37
CA ASP A 2 8.48 -4.47 3.57
C ASP A 2 7.07 -3.90 3.28
N PHE A 3 6.86 -2.61 3.58
CA PHE A 3 5.56 -1.96 3.42
C PHE A 3 5.01 -2.02 1.99
N LYS A 4 5.87 -1.84 0.97
CA LYS A 4 5.43 -1.87 -0.43
C LYS A 4 5.03 -3.28 -0.84
N SER A 5 5.82 -4.27 -0.46
CA SER A 5 5.51 -5.67 -0.75
C SER A 5 4.19 -6.09 -0.08
N ALA A 6 3.98 -5.71 1.18
CA ALA A 6 2.74 -5.99 1.90
C ALA A 6 1.52 -5.29 1.25
N ALA A 7 1.66 -4.03 0.86
CA ALA A 7 0.61 -3.31 0.14
C ALA A 7 0.25 -3.97 -1.18
N ARG A 8 1.25 -4.46 -1.93
CA ARG A 8 1.01 -5.18 -3.20
C ARG A 8 0.22 -6.46 -2.98
N GLU A 9 0.55 -7.23 -1.94
CA GLU A 9 -0.19 -8.45 -1.61
C GLU A 9 -1.64 -8.15 -1.23
N VAL A 10 -1.86 -7.19 -0.33
CA VAL A 10 -3.22 -6.78 0.06
C VAL A 10 -4.04 -6.32 -1.16
N LEU A 11 -3.50 -5.42 -1.98
CA LEU A 11 -4.23 -4.91 -3.15
C LEU A 11 -4.53 -6.00 -4.19
N ARG A 12 -3.62 -6.97 -4.35
CA ARG A 12 -3.83 -8.12 -5.22
C ARG A 12 -4.94 -9.03 -4.71
N GLU A 13 -5.01 -9.24 -3.41
CA GLU A 13 -6.05 -10.07 -2.78
C GLU A 13 -7.44 -9.42 -2.82
N VAL A 14 -7.53 -8.12 -2.48
CA VAL A 14 -8.82 -7.42 -2.47
C VAL A 14 -9.33 -7.11 -3.87
N GLY A 15 -8.42 -6.98 -4.83
CA GLY A 15 -8.76 -6.78 -6.24
C GLY A 15 -9.29 -5.40 -6.61
N HIS A 16 -9.17 -4.41 -5.72
CA HIS A 16 -9.59 -3.03 -5.99
C HIS A 16 -8.73 -2.01 -5.22
N PRO A 17 -8.72 -0.73 -5.62
CA PRO A 17 -8.02 0.32 -4.87
C PRO A 17 -8.56 0.48 -3.44
N LEU A 18 -7.68 0.83 -2.51
CA LEU A 18 -7.99 1.02 -1.10
C LEU A 18 -7.29 2.24 -0.51
N HIS A 19 -7.82 2.77 0.59
CA HIS A 19 -7.13 3.79 1.36
C HIS A 19 -5.88 3.20 2.03
N TYR A 20 -4.79 3.96 2.13
CA TYR A 20 -3.55 3.47 2.74
C TYR A 20 -3.73 2.98 4.19
N GLY A 21 -4.73 3.50 4.90
CA GLY A 21 -5.11 3.05 6.24
C GLY A 21 -5.57 1.59 6.19
N ASP A 22 -6.58 1.30 5.39
CA ASP A 22 -7.14 -0.05 5.19
C ASP A 22 -6.09 -1.02 4.66
N ILE A 23 -5.24 -0.58 3.71
CA ILE A 23 -4.11 -1.39 3.23
C ILE A 23 -3.18 -1.78 4.37
N THR A 24 -2.92 -0.87 5.32
CA THR A 24 -2.05 -1.13 6.47
C THR A 24 -2.72 -2.08 7.45
N GLU A 25 -4.00 -1.89 7.74
CA GLU A 25 -4.76 -2.73 8.67
C GLU A 25 -4.83 -4.18 8.17
N LEU A 26 -5.24 -4.37 6.91
CA LEU A 26 -5.26 -5.69 6.27
C LEU A 26 -3.86 -6.31 6.21
N ALA A 27 -2.81 -5.52 5.94
CA ALA A 27 -1.46 -6.04 5.94
C ALA A 27 -1.01 -6.54 7.33
N LEU A 28 -1.44 -5.89 8.42
CA LEU A 28 -1.17 -6.32 9.79
C LEU A 28 -1.99 -7.56 10.15
N GLU A 29 -3.28 -7.58 9.81
CA GLU A 29 -4.20 -8.69 10.08
C GLU A 29 -3.78 -9.98 9.34
N SER A 30 -3.38 -9.86 8.07
CA SER A 30 -2.88 -10.98 7.27
C SER A 30 -1.43 -11.39 7.60
N GLY A 31 -0.77 -10.69 8.52
CA GLY A 31 0.63 -10.98 8.89
C GLY A 31 1.67 -10.62 7.83
N TYR A 32 1.27 -9.94 6.74
CA TYR A 32 2.17 -9.43 5.70
C TYR A 32 3.06 -8.30 6.20
N LEU A 33 2.59 -7.56 7.19
CA LEU A 33 3.31 -6.50 7.84
C LEU A 33 3.38 -6.76 9.35
N ALA A 34 4.55 -6.52 9.92
CA ALA A 34 4.72 -6.38 11.36
C ALA A 34 5.24 -4.97 11.63
N SER A 35 4.71 -4.30 12.65
CA SER A 35 5.18 -2.97 13.04
C SER A 35 5.42 -2.88 14.54
N ALA A 36 6.61 -2.40 14.91
CA ALA A 36 6.93 -1.99 16.28
C ALA A 36 6.64 -0.49 16.53
N GLY A 37 6.19 0.23 15.50
CA GLY A 37 5.95 1.68 15.55
C GLY A 37 4.50 2.03 15.90
N ARG A 38 4.29 3.27 16.38
CA ARG A 38 2.95 3.76 16.78
C ARG A 38 2.01 4.08 15.61
N THR A 39 2.56 4.38 14.42
CA THR A 39 1.78 4.86 13.26
C THR A 39 2.22 4.21 11.94
N PRO A 40 2.04 2.88 11.77
CA PRO A 40 2.39 2.18 10.54
C PRO A 40 1.69 2.77 9.30
N GLN A 41 0.48 3.30 9.44
CA GLN A 41 -0.30 3.92 8.35
C GLN A 41 0.42 5.12 7.74
N ASN A 42 1.08 5.96 8.56
CA ASN A 42 1.88 7.08 8.06
C ASN A 42 3.08 6.60 7.24
N THR A 43 3.70 5.49 7.67
CA THR A 43 4.80 4.88 6.93
C THR A 43 4.31 4.29 5.62
N MET A 44 3.18 3.55 5.63
CA MET A 44 2.55 3.01 4.44
C MET A 44 2.27 4.12 3.42
N ARG A 45 1.59 5.19 3.85
CA ARG A 45 1.32 6.36 3.01
C ARG A 45 2.58 6.92 2.39
N ALA A 46 3.60 7.21 3.21
CA ALA A 46 4.85 7.80 2.73
C ALA A 46 5.55 6.90 1.70
N ARG A 47 5.59 5.58 1.94
CA ARG A 47 6.23 4.61 1.03
C ARG A 47 5.49 4.52 -0.30
N LEU A 48 4.17 4.49 -0.29
CA LEU A 48 3.36 4.47 -1.51
C LEU A 48 3.45 5.80 -2.27
N SER A 49 3.33 6.94 -1.58
CA SER A 49 3.43 8.26 -2.23
C SER A 49 4.78 8.50 -2.88
N VAL A 50 5.88 8.16 -2.20
CA VAL A 50 7.23 8.31 -2.74
C VAL A 50 7.45 7.37 -3.93
N ASP A 51 7.00 6.12 -3.84
CA ASP A 51 7.15 5.18 -4.95
C ASP A 51 6.34 5.61 -6.17
N VAL A 52 5.07 5.99 -6.01
CA VAL A 52 4.24 6.49 -7.13
C VAL A 52 4.84 7.74 -7.78
N ARG A 53 5.42 8.65 -6.99
CA ARG A 53 5.98 9.91 -7.49
C ARG A 53 7.34 9.73 -8.18
N ASP A 54 8.24 8.96 -7.57
CA ASP A 54 9.66 8.96 -7.93
C ASP A 54 10.07 7.71 -8.73
N ASN A 55 9.22 6.67 -8.79
CA ASN A 55 9.48 5.45 -9.53
C ASN A 55 8.50 5.31 -10.72
N PRO A 56 8.93 5.61 -11.96
CA PRO A 56 8.10 5.43 -13.15
C PRO A 56 7.59 3.99 -13.35
N GLN A 57 8.35 3.03 -12.85
CA GLN A 57 8.04 1.59 -12.88
C GLN A 57 7.30 1.12 -11.61
N SER A 58 6.78 2.04 -10.80
CA SER A 58 5.98 1.68 -9.63
C SER A 58 4.81 0.79 -10.07
N PRO A 59 4.54 -0.34 -9.39
CA PRO A 59 3.36 -1.15 -9.67
C PRO A 59 2.08 -0.48 -9.15
N PHE A 60 2.21 0.56 -8.32
CA PHE A 60 1.10 1.27 -7.71
C PHE A 60 0.65 2.45 -8.57
N VAL A 61 -0.61 2.84 -8.36
CA VAL A 61 -1.20 4.06 -8.90
C VAL A 61 -2.09 4.70 -7.84
N GLN A 62 -2.00 6.02 -7.69
CA GLN A 62 -2.89 6.76 -6.81
C GLN A 62 -4.15 7.16 -7.60
N THR A 63 -5.29 6.57 -7.26
CA THR A 63 -6.57 6.81 -7.97
C THR A 63 -7.36 7.98 -7.38
N ALA A 64 -7.13 8.30 -6.11
CA ALA A 64 -7.68 9.45 -5.41
C ALA A 64 -6.78 9.81 -4.21
N PRO A 65 -6.96 10.96 -3.53
CA PRO A 65 -6.17 11.32 -2.36
C PRO A 65 -6.16 10.20 -1.31
N GLY A 66 -4.98 9.63 -1.05
CA GLY A 66 -4.78 8.52 -0.11
C GLY A 66 -5.27 7.14 -0.58
N ILE A 67 -5.88 7.02 -1.76
CA ILE A 67 -6.35 5.75 -2.33
C ILE A 67 -5.34 5.23 -3.35
N TYR A 68 -4.92 3.97 -3.20
CA TYR A 68 -3.94 3.32 -4.06
C TYR A 68 -4.48 2.02 -4.63
N GLY A 69 -4.14 1.73 -5.88
CA GLY A 69 -4.41 0.46 -6.56
C GLY A 69 -3.16 -0.06 -7.28
N LEU A 70 -3.30 -1.19 -7.96
CA LEU A 70 -2.26 -1.75 -8.83
C LEU A 70 -2.51 -1.36 -10.29
N LYS A 71 -1.45 -1.01 -11.01
CA LYS A 71 -1.52 -0.64 -12.44
C LYS A 71 -2.08 -1.76 -13.32
N GLU A 72 -1.83 -3.02 -12.99
CA GLU A 72 -2.33 -4.17 -13.75
C GLU A 72 -3.85 -4.38 -13.64
N MET A 73 -4.50 -3.66 -12.71
CA MET A 73 -5.93 -3.76 -12.42
C MET A 73 -6.72 -2.51 -12.84
N ASN A 74 -6.04 -1.51 -13.43
CA ASN A 74 -6.61 -0.24 -13.88
C ASN A 74 -6.61 -0.11 -15.40
#